data_AF-B3M856-F1
#
_entry.id   AF-B3M856-F1
#
_cell.length_a   1.000
_cell.length_b   1.000
_cell.length_c   1.000
_cell.angle_alpha   90.00
_cell.angle_beta   90.00
_cell.angle_gamma   90.00
#
_symmetry.space_group_name_H-M   'P 1'
#
loop_
_entity.id
_entity.type
_entity.pdbx_description
1 polymer ?
#
loop_
_entity_poly.entity_id
_entity_poly.type
_entity_poly.pdbx_seq_one_letter_code
_entity_poly.pdbx_strand_id
1 'polypeptide(L)'
;MSHKWYKMPSLRKKELDFPSFHEVVICPYDRSHRVLRGRMSIHLVHCRGKDFNPDKFLICPFNSSHRVCKWKIDEHVKKCVNRSDIWEVTPDESPKTDQKKSVPCEADWDVDEDVPTYTPNLMEKENFVVRSHYGLSRDDGRKFREEERKRFALWQEKQKEKAKDDKDEA
;
A
#
# COMPACT_ATOMS: atom_id res chain seq x y z
N MET A 1 10.48 34.40 -7.10
CA MET A 1 11.21 33.13 -7.28
C MET A 1 10.32 32.18 -8.06
N SER A 2 10.72 31.84 -9.30
CA SER A 2 9.91 31.06 -10.25
C SER A 2 9.96 29.57 -9.89
N HIS A 3 8.83 28.98 -9.51
CA HIS A 3 8.74 27.54 -9.28
C HIS A 3 8.82 26.81 -10.63
N LYS A 4 10.00 26.25 -10.93
CA LYS A 4 10.17 25.32 -12.06
C LYS A 4 9.53 23.99 -11.67
N TRP A 5 8.28 23.80 -12.05
CA TRP A 5 7.65 22.48 -12.06
C TRP A 5 8.41 21.63 -13.09
N TYR A 6 9.01 20.52 -12.64
CA TYR A 6 9.75 19.62 -13.52
C TYR A 6 8.80 19.08 -14.60
N LYS A 7 9.10 19.43 -15.86
CA LYS A 7 8.40 18.92 -17.04
C LYS A 7 8.87 17.48 -17.26
N MET A 8 8.15 16.52 -16.68
CA MET A 8 8.42 15.08 -16.90
C MET A 8 8.45 14.82 -18.43
N PRO A 9 9.49 14.13 -18.95
CA PRO A 9 9.53 13.77 -20.36
C PRO A 9 8.31 12.91 -20.66
N SER A 10 7.55 13.24 -21.72
CA SER A 10 6.45 12.40 -22.16
C SER A 10 7.04 11.05 -22.57
N LEU A 11 6.99 10.08 -21.66
CA LEU A 11 7.31 8.71 -21.97
C LEU A 11 6.35 8.31 -23.09
N ARG A 12 6.96 8.15 -24.26
CA ARG A 12 6.38 7.68 -25.51
C ARG A 12 5.34 6.62 -25.18
N LYS A 13 4.06 6.89 -25.48
CA LYS A 13 2.98 5.89 -25.46
C LYS A 13 3.40 4.77 -26.41
N LYS A 14 4.20 3.81 -25.94
CA LYS A 14 4.05 2.45 -26.44
C LYS A 14 2.63 2.10 -26.04
N GLU A 15 1.77 1.92 -27.01
CA GLU A 15 0.49 1.24 -26.83
C GLU A 15 0.85 -0.12 -26.23
N LEU A 16 0.93 -0.17 -24.90
CA LEU A 16 0.91 -1.42 -24.18
C LEU A 16 -0.49 -1.91 -24.45
N ASP A 17 -0.62 -2.96 -25.27
CA ASP A 17 -1.84 -3.75 -25.45
C ASP A 17 -2.21 -4.39 -24.11
N PHE A 18 -2.61 -3.55 -23.16
CA PHE A 18 -3.01 -3.96 -21.84
C PHE A 18 -4.45 -4.46 -21.97
N PRO A 19 -4.69 -5.77 -21.83
CA PRO A 19 -5.98 -6.29 -22.25
C PRO A 19 -7.05 -5.77 -21.28
N SER A 20 -8.09 -5.19 -21.87
CA SER A 20 -9.13 -4.45 -21.16
C SER A 20 -9.75 -5.28 -20.04
N PHE A 21 -9.96 -4.67 -18.87
CA PHE A 21 -10.63 -5.33 -17.75
C PHE A 21 -12.06 -5.80 -18.07
N HIS A 22 -12.67 -5.20 -19.10
CA HIS A 22 -14.02 -5.51 -19.57
C HIS A 22 -14.06 -6.58 -20.67
N GLU A 23 -12.90 -7.13 -21.06
CA GLU A 23 -12.84 -8.22 -22.03
C GLU A 23 -13.43 -9.50 -21.43
N VAL A 24 -14.26 -10.20 -22.20
CA VAL A 24 -14.87 -11.48 -21.79
C VAL A 24 -13.95 -12.62 -22.21
N VAL A 25 -13.47 -13.38 -21.23
CA VAL A 25 -12.61 -14.54 -21.42
C VAL A 25 -13.33 -15.82 -20.96
N ILE A 26 -12.93 -16.95 -21.54
CA ILE A 26 -13.51 -18.27 -21.23
C ILE A 26 -12.82 -18.85 -19.99
N CYS A 27 -13.59 -19.46 -19.08
CA CYS A 27 -13.01 -20.10 -17.90
C CYS A 27 -12.15 -21.32 -18.28
N PRO A 28 -10.95 -21.49 -17.68
CA PRO A 28 -10.12 -22.68 -17.90
C PRO A 28 -10.73 -24.00 -17.42
N TYR A 29 -11.65 -23.95 -16.46
CA TYR A 29 -12.30 -25.14 -15.89
C TYR A 29 -13.49 -25.62 -16.73
N ASP A 30 -14.29 -24.68 -17.23
CA ASP A 30 -15.45 -24.98 -18.05
C ASP A 30 -15.57 -23.98 -19.21
N ARG A 31 -15.68 -24.50 -20.42
CA ARG A 31 -15.85 -23.71 -21.65
C ARG A 31 -17.22 -23.02 -21.72
N SER A 32 -18.20 -23.46 -20.94
CA SER A 32 -19.52 -22.82 -20.86
C SER A 32 -19.46 -21.44 -20.19
N HIS A 33 -18.52 -21.24 -19.27
CA HIS A 33 -18.41 -20.01 -18.49
C HIS A 33 -17.67 -18.91 -19.27
N ARG A 34 -18.37 -17.80 -19.47
CA ARG A 34 -17.84 -16.55 -20.04
C ARG A 34 -17.77 -15.49 -18.94
N VAL A 35 -16.57 -14.99 -18.65
CA VAL A 35 -16.31 -14.15 -17.47
C VAL A 35 -15.47 -12.94 -17.87
N LEU A 36 -15.76 -11.79 -17.28
CA LEU A 36 -14.94 -10.59 -17.46
C LEU A 36 -13.53 -10.81 -16.91
N ARG A 37 -12.51 -10.36 -17.63
CA ARG A 37 -11.10 -10.51 -17.27
C ARG A 37 -10.81 -9.96 -15.87
N GLY A 38 -11.39 -8.81 -15.53
CA GLY A 38 -11.28 -8.23 -14.18
C GLY A 38 -11.95 -9.02 -13.05
N ARG A 39 -12.88 -9.94 -13.37
CA ARG A 39 -13.58 -10.80 -12.38
C ARG A 39 -13.10 -12.24 -12.40
N MET A 40 -12.14 -12.59 -13.26
CA MET A 40 -11.66 -13.96 -13.43
C MET A 40 -11.05 -14.52 -12.14
N SER A 41 -10.28 -13.72 -11.39
CA SER A 41 -9.66 -14.15 -10.12
C SER A 41 -10.69 -14.65 -9.11
N ILE A 42 -11.74 -13.86 -8.87
CA ILE A 42 -12.84 -14.21 -7.96
C ILE A 42 -13.64 -15.38 -8.53
N HIS A 43 -13.92 -15.39 -9.83
CA HIS A 43 -14.62 -16.50 -10.48
C HIS A 43 -13.90 -17.83 -10.27
N LEU A 44 -12.58 -17.89 -10.44
CA LEU A 44 -11.81 -19.13 -10.31
C LEU A 44 -11.89 -19.75 -8.91
N VAL A 45 -12.00 -18.92 -7.85
CA VAL A 45 -12.16 -19.41 -6.47
C VAL A 45 -13.49 -20.16 -6.31
N HIS A 46 -14.58 -19.57 -6.82
CA HIS A 46 -15.92 -20.15 -6.71
C HIS A 46 -16.12 -21.32 -7.69
N CYS A 47 -15.59 -21.20 -8.92
CA CYS A 47 -15.73 -22.21 -9.97
C CYS A 47 -14.97 -23.50 -9.65
N ARG A 48 -13.91 -23.43 -8.83
CA ARG A 48 -13.15 -24.60 -8.39
C ARG A 48 -14.03 -25.62 -7.65
N GLY A 49 -15.12 -25.21 -7.02
CA GLY A 49 -15.92 -26.11 -6.17
C GLY A 49 -16.81 -27.11 -6.91
N LYS A 50 -17.12 -26.90 -8.20
CA LYS A 50 -18.24 -27.59 -8.86
C LYS A 50 -17.86 -28.88 -9.59
N ASP A 51 -16.75 -28.88 -10.34
CA ASP A 51 -16.33 -30.03 -11.20
C ASP A 51 -14.80 -30.15 -11.33
N PHE A 52 -14.05 -29.56 -10.39
CA PHE A 52 -12.60 -29.43 -10.52
C PHE A 52 -11.85 -30.70 -10.15
N ASN A 53 -11.11 -31.26 -11.11
CA ASN A 53 -10.07 -32.25 -10.83
C ASN A 53 -8.77 -31.51 -10.50
N PRO A 54 -8.32 -31.46 -9.22
CA PRO A 54 -7.11 -30.76 -8.83
C PRO A 54 -5.85 -31.28 -9.50
N ASP A 55 -5.85 -32.54 -9.94
CA ASP A 55 -4.71 -33.16 -10.59
C ASP A 55 -4.48 -32.69 -12.03
N LYS A 56 -5.49 -32.05 -12.65
CA LYS A 56 -5.42 -31.65 -14.06
C LYS A 56 -4.80 -30.27 -14.26
N PHE A 57 -4.97 -29.34 -13.31
CA PHE A 57 -4.53 -27.96 -13.47
C PHE A 57 -3.71 -27.46 -12.28
N LEU A 58 -2.60 -26.79 -12.58
CA LEU A 58 -1.74 -26.08 -11.64
C LEU A 58 -1.90 -24.56 -11.78
N ILE A 59 -1.53 -23.85 -10.73
CA ILE A 59 -1.49 -22.39 -10.70
C ILE A 59 -0.11 -21.94 -11.18
N CYS A 60 -0.06 -20.90 -12.04
CA CYS A 60 1.21 -20.33 -12.48
C CYS A 60 1.95 -19.67 -11.30
N PRO A 61 3.27 -19.89 -11.14
CA PRO A 61 4.07 -19.22 -10.12
C PRO A 61 4.07 -17.68 -10.23
N PHE A 62 3.95 -17.15 -11.44
CA PHE A 62 4.04 -15.71 -11.71
C PHE A 62 2.69 -14.99 -11.69
N ASN A 63 1.57 -15.72 -11.84
CA ASN A 63 0.24 -15.13 -11.81
C ASN A 63 -0.79 -16.11 -11.23
N SER A 64 -1.35 -15.73 -10.09
CA SER A 64 -2.35 -16.52 -9.36
C SER A 64 -3.70 -16.67 -10.07
N SER A 65 -3.95 -15.92 -11.16
CA SER A 65 -5.14 -16.06 -12.01
C SER A 65 -4.95 -17.06 -13.15
N HIS A 66 -3.72 -17.42 -13.49
CA HIS A 66 -3.49 -18.41 -14.54
C HIS A 66 -3.77 -19.82 -14.01
N ARG A 67 -4.47 -20.62 -14.81
CA ARG A 67 -4.66 -22.06 -14.60
C ARG A 67 -4.14 -22.78 -15.83
N VAL A 68 -3.17 -23.67 -15.63
CA VAL A 68 -2.47 -24.35 -16.72
C VAL A 68 -2.52 -25.85 -16.47
N CYS A 69 -2.70 -26.64 -17.53
CA CYS A 69 -2.68 -28.09 -17.39
C CYS A 69 -1.33 -28.55 -16.82
N LYS A 70 -1.34 -29.55 -15.93
CA LYS A 70 -0.15 -30.06 -15.24
C LYS A 70 1.00 -30.39 -16.21
N TRP A 71 0.69 -30.98 -17.36
CA TRP A 71 1.68 -31.36 -18.39
C TRP A 71 2.22 -30.20 -19.24
N LYS A 72 1.59 -29.02 -19.20
CA LYS A 72 2.03 -27.81 -19.94
C LYS A 72 2.69 -26.76 -19.05
N ILE A 73 2.78 -26.99 -17.74
CA ILE A 73 3.26 -25.96 -16.82
C ILE A 73 4.72 -25.57 -17.11
N ASP A 74 5.57 -26.53 -17.46
CA ASP A 74 6.99 -26.29 -17.73
C ASP A 74 7.21 -25.40 -18.95
N GLU A 75 6.40 -25.60 -20.01
CA GLU A 75 6.42 -24.73 -21.18
C GLU A 75 5.84 -23.36 -20.85
N HIS A 76 4.74 -23.31 -20.09
CA HIS A 76 4.11 -22.07 -19.67
C HIS A 76 5.06 -21.18 -18.88
N VAL A 77 5.79 -21.74 -17.90
CA VAL A 77 6.73 -20.99 -17.06
C VAL A 77 7.79 -20.28 -17.90
N LYS A 78 8.28 -20.90 -18.99
CA LYS A 78 9.28 -20.31 -19.89
C LYS A 78 8.73 -19.16 -20.75
N LYS A 79 7.46 -19.22 -21.13
CA LYS A 79 6.81 -18.28 -22.08
C LYS A 79 5.79 -17.34 -21.43
N CYS A 80 5.63 -17.37 -20.10
CA CYS A 80 4.55 -16.64 -19.44
C CYS A 80 4.76 -15.13 -19.59
N VAL A 81 3.73 -14.40 -20.04
CA VAL A 81 3.78 -12.93 -20.19
C VAL A 81 4.02 -12.21 -18.86
N ASN A 82 3.59 -12.81 -17.74
CA ASN A 82 3.80 -12.26 -16.40
C ASN A 82 5.14 -12.68 -15.78
N ARG A 83 5.94 -13.46 -16.51
CA ARG A 83 7.35 -13.70 -16.17
C ARG A 83 8.08 -12.38 -16.43
N SER A 84 8.21 -11.52 -15.42
CA SER A 84 8.99 -10.31 -15.58
C SER A 84 10.45 -10.70 -15.80
N ASP A 85 11.07 -10.20 -16.88
CA ASP A 85 12.50 -10.43 -17.17
C ASP A 85 13.44 -9.96 -16.03
N ILE A 86 12.89 -9.21 -15.07
CA ILE A 86 13.55 -8.75 -13.85
C ILE A 86 14.14 -9.91 -13.02
N TRP A 87 13.61 -11.13 -13.08
CA TRP A 87 14.18 -12.23 -12.29
C TRP A 87 15.33 -12.97 -12.99
N GLU A 88 15.59 -12.72 -14.28
CA GLU A 88 16.82 -13.20 -14.94
C GLU A 88 18.04 -12.36 -14.50
N VAL A 89 18.09 -11.99 -13.22
CA VAL A 89 19.36 -11.67 -12.57
C VAL A 89 20.04 -13.03 -12.47
N THR A 90 20.90 -13.34 -13.46
CA THR A 90 22.11 -14.10 -13.16
C THR A 90 22.62 -13.56 -11.83
N PRO A 91 23.08 -14.35 -10.85
CA PRO A 91 23.87 -13.78 -9.78
C PRO A 91 24.98 -13.04 -10.50
N ASP A 92 24.83 -11.72 -10.66
CA ASP A 92 25.91 -10.85 -11.08
C ASP A 92 26.95 -11.24 -10.07
N GLU A 93 28.08 -11.79 -10.55
CA GLU A 93 29.22 -12.03 -9.69
C GLU A 93 29.37 -10.73 -8.93
N SER A 94 28.97 -10.76 -7.65
CA SER A 94 28.70 -9.54 -6.89
C SER A 94 29.90 -8.65 -7.14
N PRO A 95 29.75 -7.45 -7.74
CA PRO A 95 30.90 -6.68 -8.17
C PRO A 95 31.80 -6.63 -6.96
N LYS A 96 32.98 -7.26 -7.05
CA LYS A 96 33.91 -7.41 -5.91
C LYS A 96 34.05 -6.02 -5.37
N THR A 97 33.34 -5.74 -4.28
CA THR A 97 33.20 -4.37 -3.82
C THR A 97 34.57 -4.04 -3.30
N ASP A 98 35.33 -3.27 -4.09
CA ASP A 98 36.38 -2.42 -3.56
C ASP A 98 35.75 -1.76 -2.34
N GLN A 99 36.31 -2.09 -1.18
CA GLN A 99 35.75 -1.74 0.12
C GLN A 99 35.42 -0.26 0.10
N LYS A 100 34.14 0.07 -0.09
CA LYS A 100 33.64 1.44 0.04
C LYS A 100 34.04 1.82 1.45
N LYS A 101 34.97 2.77 1.59
CA LYS A 101 35.34 3.33 2.88
C LYS A 101 34.04 3.68 3.57
N SER A 102 33.73 2.97 4.65
CA SER A 102 32.51 3.16 5.40
C SER A 102 32.50 4.60 5.86
N VAL A 103 31.60 5.40 5.29
CA VAL A 103 31.28 6.70 5.86
C VAL A 103 30.78 6.40 7.28
N PRO A 104 31.39 6.97 8.33
CA PRO A 104 30.83 6.85 9.68
C PRO A 104 29.40 7.37 9.64
N CYS A 105 28.44 6.46 9.83
CA CYS A 105 27.05 6.81 10.04
C CYS A 105 26.93 7.14 11.53
N GLU A 106 26.90 8.42 11.88
CA GLU A 106 26.74 8.87 13.27
C GLU A 106 25.33 8.59 13.83
N ALA A 107 24.36 8.31 12.94
CA ALA A 107 23.04 7.85 13.32
C ALA A 107 23.09 6.33 13.55
N ASP A 108 23.23 5.94 14.81
CA ASP A 108 23.04 4.57 15.26
C ASP A 108 21.54 4.25 15.26
N TRP A 109 21.10 3.52 14.24
CA TRP A 109 19.71 3.09 14.11
C TRP A 109 19.33 2.02 15.16
N ASP A 110 20.30 1.49 15.90
CA ASP A 110 20.08 0.51 16.97
C ASP A 110 20.03 1.15 18.36
N VAL A 111 20.23 2.47 18.48
CA VAL A 111 19.97 3.19 19.73
C VAL A 111 18.48 3.49 19.81
N ASP A 112 17.76 2.60 20.47
CA ASP A 112 16.41 2.90 20.94
C ASP A 112 16.51 3.99 22.02
N GLU A 113 16.27 5.23 21.62
CA GLU A 113 16.03 6.30 22.59
C GLU A 113 14.80 5.91 23.44
N ASP A 114 14.89 6.10 24.76
CA ASP A 114 13.78 5.88 25.70
C ASP A 114 12.67 6.93 25.50
N VAL A 115 11.96 6.83 24.37
CA VAL A 115 10.82 7.68 24.03
C VAL A 115 9.58 7.11 24.74
N PRO A 116 8.77 7.95 25.42
CA PRO A 116 7.52 7.49 26.02
C PRO A 116 6.63 6.80 25.00
N THR A 117 6.02 5.68 25.40
CA THR A 117 5.09 4.94 24.56
C THR A 117 3.99 5.86 24.05
N TYR A 118 3.85 5.96 22.72
CA TYR A 118 2.78 6.71 22.10
C TYR A 118 1.43 6.17 22.58
N THR A 119 0.75 6.97 23.41
CA THR A 119 -0.58 6.66 23.92
C THR A 119 -1.60 7.56 23.23
N PRO A 120 -2.41 7.03 22.29
CA PRO A 120 -3.36 7.82 21.52
C PRO A 120 -4.30 8.64 22.40
N ASN A 121 -4.74 8.08 23.54
CA ASN A 121 -5.67 8.74 24.46
C ASN A 121 -5.10 10.00 25.13
N LEU A 122 -3.78 10.06 25.39
CA LEU A 122 -3.15 11.25 25.96
C LEU A 122 -2.99 12.32 24.88
N MET A 123 -2.49 11.90 23.71
CA MET A 123 -2.32 12.77 22.55
C MET A 123 -3.65 13.39 22.10
N GLU A 124 -4.74 12.62 22.14
CA GLU A 124 -6.09 13.08 21.84
C GLU A 124 -6.58 14.16 22.80
N LYS A 125 -6.14 14.16 24.06
CA LYS A 125 -6.52 15.18 25.06
C LYS A 125 -5.74 16.46 24.87
N GLU A 126 -4.47 16.36 24.56
CA GLU A 126 -3.54 17.49 24.54
C GLU A 126 -3.50 18.21 23.19
N ASN A 127 -3.78 17.50 22.08
CA ASN A 127 -3.70 18.05 20.74
C ASN A 127 -5.05 18.56 20.21
N PHE A 128 -4.97 19.36 19.15
CA PHE A 128 -6.12 19.83 18.38
C PHE A 128 -6.71 18.70 17.52
N VAL A 129 -7.28 17.69 18.16
CA VAL A 129 -7.91 16.53 17.54
C VAL A 129 -9.41 16.59 17.81
N VAL A 130 -10.23 16.60 16.76
CA VAL A 130 -11.69 16.58 16.90
C VAL A 130 -12.14 15.19 17.35
N ARG A 131 -12.72 15.11 18.56
CA ARG A 131 -13.24 13.86 19.11
C ARG A 131 -14.73 13.75 18.84
N SER A 132 -15.16 12.60 18.35
CA SER A 132 -16.58 12.27 18.19
C SER A 132 -17.01 11.33 19.30
N HIS A 133 -18.12 11.64 19.96
CA HIS A 133 -18.72 10.77 20.97
C HIS A 133 -20.12 10.36 20.52
N TYR A 134 -20.38 9.06 20.50
CA TYR A 134 -21.65 8.46 20.08
C TYR A 134 -22.43 7.91 21.28
N GLY A 135 -23.75 7.80 21.17
CA GLY A 135 -24.58 7.10 22.16
C GLY A 135 -24.81 7.78 23.51
N LEU A 136 -24.50 9.08 23.65
CA LEU A 136 -24.77 9.85 24.87
C LEU A 136 -26.22 10.36 24.94
N SER A 137 -26.68 10.60 26.17
CA SER A 137 -27.88 11.43 26.41
C SER A 137 -27.69 12.84 25.85
N ARG A 138 -28.81 13.52 25.57
CA ARG A 138 -28.80 14.90 25.03
C ARG A 138 -28.03 15.88 25.92
N ASP A 139 -28.12 15.72 27.24
CA ASP A 139 -27.48 16.62 28.20
C ASP A 139 -25.97 16.37 28.29
N ASP A 140 -25.55 15.11 28.31
CA ASP A 140 -24.13 14.74 28.31
C ASP A 140 -23.45 15.11 26.98
N GLY A 141 -24.18 14.98 25.86
CA GLY A 141 -23.72 15.47 24.56
C GLY A 141 -23.56 17.00 24.51
N ARG A 142 -24.38 17.77 25.24
CA ARG A 142 -24.20 19.22 25.38
C ARG A 142 -22.95 19.55 26.20
N LYS A 143 -22.77 18.89 27.34
CA LYS A 143 -21.59 19.04 28.20
C LYS A 143 -20.30 18.73 27.45
N PHE A 144 -20.27 17.62 26.70
CA PHE A 144 -19.13 17.24 25.87
C PHE A 144 -18.77 18.33 24.84
N ARG A 145 -19.76 18.91 24.15
CA ARG A 145 -19.51 20.02 23.19
C ARG A 145 -19.04 21.31 23.86
N GLU A 146 -19.42 21.56 25.10
CA GLU A 146 -18.94 22.70 25.89
C GLU A 146 -17.50 22.49 26.35
N GLU A 147 -17.17 21.29 26.83
CA GLU A 147 -15.82 20.90 27.23
C GLU A 147 -14.86 20.91 26.04
N GLU A 148 -15.26 20.39 24.89
CA GLU A 148 -14.46 20.43 23.66
C GLU A 148 -14.20 21.87 23.20
N ARG A 149 -15.19 22.77 23.28
CA ARG A 149 -15.00 24.20 22.96
C ARG A 149 -14.00 24.87 23.90
N LYS A 150 -14.10 24.61 25.21
CA LYS A 150 -13.15 25.14 26.21
C LYS A 150 -11.75 24.62 25.97
N ARG A 151 -11.61 23.30 25.70
CA ARG A 151 -10.34 22.66 25.39
C ARG A 151 -9.66 23.28 24.18
N PHE A 152 -10.40 23.50 23.09
CA PHE A 152 -9.84 24.13 21.89
C PHE A 152 -9.47 25.60 22.11
N ALA A 153 -10.24 26.35 22.91
CA ALA A 153 -9.88 27.72 23.26
C ALA A 153 -8.56 27.77 24.04
N LEU A 154 -8.41 26.93 25.07
CA LEU A 154 -7.17 26.82 25.86
C LEU A 154 -5.98 26.39 25.00
N TRP A 155 -6.18 25.45 24.07
CA TRP A 155 -5.13 25.04 23.15
C TRP A 155 -4.68 26.19 22.24
N GLN A 156 -5.61 26.99 21.70
CA GLN A 156 -5.27 28.16 20.90
C GLN A 156 -4.54 29.23 21.69
N GLU A 157 -4.88 29.45 22.96
CA GLU A 157 -4.15 30.35 23.86
C GLU A 157 -2.71 29.88 24.05
N LYS A 158 -2.49 28.60 24.37
CA LYS A 158 -1.14 28.02 24.47
C LYS A 158 -0.30 28.18 23.20
N GLN A 159 -0.91 28.03 22.02
CA GLN A 159 -0.20 28.24 20.75
C GLN A 159 0.19 29.71 20.55
N LYS A 160 -0.66 30.66 20.99
CA LYS A 160 -0.35 32.09 20.92
C LYS A 160 0.75 32.49 21.90
N GLU A 161 0.75 31.92 23.10
CA GLU A 161 1.82 32.11 24.09
C GLU A 161 3.15 31.59 23.55
N LYS A 162 3.19 30.35 23.04
CA LYS A 162 4.39 29.78 22.42
C LYS A 162 4.92 30.64 21.26
N ALA A 163 4.04 31.13 20.39
CA ALA A 163 4.41 32.01 19.28
C ALA A 163 4.91 33.40 19.74
N LYS A 164 4.59 33.81 20.97
CA LYS A 164 5.12 35.05 21.57
C LYS A 164 6.50 34.80 22.17
N ASP A 165 6.69 33.70 22.88
CA ASP A 165 7.98 33.32 23.46
C ASP A 165 9.04 33.12 22.36
N ASP A 166 8.69 32.44 21.26
CA ASP A 166 9.57 32.25 20.09
C ASP A 166 9.96 33.59 19.40
N LYS A 167 9.20 34.66 19.63
CA LYS A 167 9.44 35.99 19.06
C LYS A 167 10.26 36.90 19.98
N ASP A 168 10.22 36.66 21.29
CA ASP A 168 11.00 37.39 22.29
C ASP A 168 12.42 36.81 22.44
N GLU A 169 12.67 35.59 21.94
CA GLU A 169 13.98 34.92 21.93
C GLU A 169 14.78 35.08 20.61
N ALA A 170 14.20 35.75 19.59
CA ALA A 170 14.80 36.03 18.28
C ALA A 170 15.17 37.52 18.10
#